data_AF-B5I6T4-F1
#
_entry.id   AF-B5I6T4-F1
#
_cell.length_a   1.000
_cell.length_b   1.000
_cell.length_c   1.000
_cell.angle_alpha   90.00
_cell.angle_beta   90.00
_cell.angle_gamma   90.00
#
_symmetry.space_group_name_H-M   'P 1'
#
loop_
_entity.id
_entity.type
_entity.pdbx_description
1 polymer ?
#
loop_
_entity_poly.entity_id
_entity_poly.type
_entity_poly.pdbx_seq_one_letter_code
_entity_poly.pdbx_strand_id
1 'polypeptide(L)'
;MAMNGRDMNDSDIRRIGDLTLPLSVGPYFVTAGSDPVPLQEFAESVGRTVVLEECREWARFGSDRGFEICADQKGVVRAVLLDWTEESRFVNATAEAFAESLTALDQALAVILGTEVPQVAAAAYAELEQRLRTLDPGAFEGREHWWPLVLDDIRDTASAEWFTAFEILNDQGEKQIVTQAGDIGVHPEERLWARLRAAGVQPEQVLRVHTELEACFLPGHYCSLWLGQVFPEAQLTHNFPYGETAESRAEGIRQLREAAAQQPQ
;
A
#
# COMPACT_ATOMS: atom_id res chain seq x y z
N MET A 1 13.00 12.61 28.90
CA MET A 1 12.15 11.41 28.99
C MET A 1 12.58 10.53 27.83
N ALA A 2 13.20 9.38 28.10
CA ALA A 2 13.87 8.58 27.08
C ALA A 2 12.83 8.02 26.09
N MET A 3 13.03 8.30 24.80
CA MET A 3 12.34 7.62 23.70
C MET A 3 12.80 6.17 23.71
N ASN A 4 11.92 5.25 24.11
CA ASN A 4 12.16 3.82 23.93
C ASN A 4 12.09 3.53 22.42
N GLY A 5 13.24 3.57 21.75
CA GLY A 5 13.40 2.86 20.49
C GLY A 5 13.11 1.39 20.75
N ARG A 6 12.12 0.83 20.06
CA ARG A 6 11.99 -0.62 19.99
C ARG A 6 13.22 -1.11 19.24
N ASP A 7 14.18 -1.70 19.95
CA ASP A 7 15.19 -2.51 19.31
C ASP A 7 14.45 -3.67 18.60
N MET A 8 14.60 -3.78 17.28
CA MET A 8 14.01 -4.85 16.49
C MET A 8 14.58 -6.19 16.96
N ASN A 9 13.73 -7.12 17.40
CA ASN A 9 14.16 -8.45 17.78
C ASN A 9 14.69 -9.22 16.55
N ASP A 10 15.65 -10.13 16.76
CA ASP A 10 16.25 -10.93 15.68
C ASP A 10 15.23 -11.82 14.93
N SER A 11 14.03 -12.03 15.50
CA SER A 11 12.90 -12.71 14.88
C SER A 11 12.11 -11.87 13.87
N ASP A 12 12.29 -10.55 13.89
CA ASP A 12 11.47 -9.58 13.16
C ASP A 12 12.22 -8.97 11.96
N ILE A 13 13.38 -9.55 11.63
CA ILE A 13 14.29 -9.05 10.60
C ILE A 13 14.68 -10.13 9.59
N ARG A 14 14.88 -9.70 8.35
CA ARG A 14 15.48 -10.49 7.27
C ARG A 14 16.85 -9.93 6.93
N ARG A 15 17.84 -10.80 6.78
CA ARG A 15 19.18 -10.44 6.32
C ARG A 15 19.40 -10.90 4.87
N ILE A 16 19.85 -10.01 4.01
CA ILE A 16 20.21 -10.29 2.61
C ILE A 16 21.61 -9.70 2.38
N GLY A 17 22.64 -10.55 2.39
CA GLY A 17 24.01 -10.07 2.48
C GLY A 17 24.22 -9.27 3.76
N ASP A 18 24.75 -8.04 3.65
CA ASP A 18 24.94 -7.10 4.76
C ASP A 18 23.67 -6.27 5.07
N LEU A 19 22.64 -6.36 4.24
CA LEU A 19 21.40 -5.60 4.39
C LEU A 19 20.51 -6.25 5.46
N THR A 20 20.00 -5.42 6.38
CA THR A 20 18.99 -5.84 7.37
C THR A 20 17.68 -5.12 7.09
N LEU A 21 16.61 -5.89 6.89
CA LEU A 21 15.27 -5.40 6.56
C LEU A 21 14.28 -5.85 7.65
N PRO A 22 13.30 -5.02 8.03
CA PRO A 22 12.16 -5.48 8.82
C PRO A 22 11.33 -6.52 8.04
N LEU A 23 10.74 -7.51 8.71
CA LEU A 23 9.86 -8.49 8.05
C LEU A 23 8.57 -7.86 7.51
N SER A 24 8.10 -6.77 8.13
CA SER A 24 6.95 -6.01 7.67
C SER A 24 7.01 -4.57 8.16
N VAL A 25 6.50 -3.64 7.36
CA VAL A 25 6.30 -2.24 7.75
C VAL A 25 4.92 -1.79 7.28
N GLY A 26 3.98 -1.70 8.23
CA GLY A 26 2.60 -1.34 7.96
C GLY A 26 2.00 -2.14 6.78
N PRO A 27 1.18 -1.50 5.93
CA PRO A 27 0.75 -2.13 4.71
C PRO A 27 1.82 -2.11 3.61
N TYR A 28 2.85 -1.27 3.71
CA TYR A 28 3.70 -0.89 2.58
C TYR A 28 4.83 -1.88 2.27
N PHE A 29 5.28 -2.68 3.23
CA PHE A 29 6.35 -3.65 2.97
C PHE A 29 6.11 -4.95 3.74
N VAL A 30 6.39 -6.07 3.08
CA VAL A 30 6.45 -7.39 3.70
C VAL A 30 7.51 -8.26 3.03
N THR A 31 8.15 -9.12 3.81
CA THR A 31 9.14 -10.08 3.31
C THR A 31 9.18 -11.30 4.22
N ALA A 32 9.55 -12.47 3.68
CA ALA A 32 9.75 -13.67 4.48
C ALA A 32 11.19 -14.18 4.37
N GLY A 33 11.73 -14.71 5.47
CA GLY A 33 13.11 -15.23 5.50
C GLY A 33 13.35 -16.42 4.57
N SER A 34 12.29 -17.12 4.17
CA SER A 34 12.34 -18.26 3.23
C SER A 34 12.24 -17.87 1.76
N ASP A 35 11.90 -16.61 1.44
CA ASP A 35 11.72 -16.21 0.04
C ASP A 35 13.06 -16.30 -0.71
N PRO A 36 13.07 -16.81 -1.96
CA PRO A 36 14.24 -16.68 -2.82
C PRO A 36 14.65 -15.21 -2.98
N VAL A 37 15.97 -14.98 -3.04
CA VAL A 37 16.52 -13.63 -3.26
C VAL A 37 16.48 -13.26 -4.75
N PRO A 38 16.88 -14.10 -5.71
CA PRO A 38 16.72 -13.75 -7.12
C PRO A 38 15.23 -13.64 -7.50
N LEU A 39 14.85 -12.55 -8.18
CA LEU A 39 13.46 -12.30 -8.56
C LEU A 39 12.88 -13.44 -9.42
N GLN A 40 13.65 -13.97 -10.37
CA GLN A 40 13.22 -15.08 -11.20
C GLN A 40 12.89 -16.34 -10.38
N GLU A 41 13.76 -16.71 -9.44
CA GLU A 41 13.53 -17.87 -8.57
C GLU A 41 12.30 -17.69 -7.68
N PHE A 42 12.09 -16.46 -7.17
CA PHE A 42 10.88 -16.14 -6.41
C PHE A 42 9.64 -16.30 -7.28
N ALA A 43 9.62 -15.68 -8.47
CA ALA A 43 8.47 -15.74 -9.38
C ALA A 43 8.10 -17.18 -9.74
N GLU A 44 9.10 -18.03 -10.05
CA GLU A 44 8.89 -19.46 -10.31
C GLU A 44 8.29 -20.18 -9.09
N SER A 45 8.77 -19.88 -7.89
CA SER A 45 8.27 -20.52 -6.65
C SER A 45 6.80 -20.22 -6.35
N VAL A 46 6.29 -19.09 -6.83
CA VAL A 46 4.88 -18.67 -6.67
C VAL A 46 4.05 -18.83 -7.95
N GLY A 47 4.60 -19.45 -8.99
CA GLY A 47 3.91 -19.71 -10.26
C GLY A 47 3.62 -18.45 -11.09
N ARG A 48 4.48 -17.44 -10.99
CA ARG A 48 4.38 -16.14 -11.66
C ARG A 48 5.52 -15.95 -12.66
N THR A 49 5.40 -14.95 -13.53
CA THR A 49 6.39 -14.67 -14.59
C THR A 49 7.04 -13.30 -14.40
N VAL A 50 8.37 -13.24 -14.50
CA VAL A 50 9.09 -11.98 -14.65
C VAL A 50 9.04 -11.55 -16.13
N VAL A 51 8.24 -10.52 -16.42
CA VAL A 51 8.04 -10.01 -17.79
C VAL A 51 9.22 -9.16 -18.25
N LEU A 52 9.74 -8.27 -17.38
CA LEU A 52 10.89 -7.43 -17.66
C LEU A 52 12.19 -8.24 -17.54
N GLU A 53 12.81 -8.57 -18.67
CA GLU A 53 13.96 -9.48 -18.71
C GLU A 53 15.16 -8.95 -17.92
N GLU A 54 15.37 -7.64 -17.94
CA GLU A 54 16.44 -6.97 -17.21
C GLU A 54 16.34 -7.15 -15.70
N CYS A 55 15.14 -7.47 -15.18
CA CYS A 55 14.88 -7.63 -13.75
C CYS A 55 15.07 -9.07 -13.24
N ARG A 56 15.23 -10.07 -14.13
CA ARG A 56 15.24 -11.49 -13.72
C ARG A 56 16.30 -11.83 -12.67
N GLU A 57 17.48 -11.21 -12.79
CA GLU A 57 18.61 -11.41 -11.89
C GLU A 57 18.66 -10.40 -10.73
N TRP A 58 17.68 -9.51 -10.60
CA TRP A 58 17.66 -8.53 -9.51
C TRP A 58 17.41 -9.21 -8.17
N ALA A 59 17.99 -8.64 -7.11
CA ALA A 59 17.82 -9.12 -5.76
C ALA A 59 16.50 -8.60 -5.19
N ARG A 60 15.54 -9.50 -5.01
CA ARG A 60 14.25 -9.24 -4.36
C ARG A 60 14.43 -9.09 -2.84
N PHE A 61 13.94 -7.99 -2.31
CA PHE A 61 13.94 -7.66 -0.89
C PHE A 61 12.61 -8.00 -0.22
N GLY A 62 11.49 -7.89 -0.93
CA GLY A 62 10.15 -8.13 -0.41
C GLY A 62 9.09 -7.68 -1.40
N SER A 63 7.92 -7.35 -0.90
CA SER A 63 6.78 -6.89 -1.69
C SER A 63 6.05 -5.76 -0.98
N ASP A 64 5.45 -4.86 -1.75
CA ASP A 64 4.44 -3.90 -1.27
C ASP A 64 3.00 -4.40 -1.47
N ARG A 65 2.83 -5.72 -1.60
CA ARG A 65 1.58 -6.46 -1.88
C ARG A 65 1.02 -6.36 -3.29
N GLY A 66 1.63 -5.58 -4.18
CA GLY A 66 1.32 -5.61 -5.61
C GLY A 66 2.58 -5.81 -6.44
N PHE A 67 3.62 -5.06 -6.11
CA PHE A 67 4.91 -5.08 -6.78
C PHE A 67 5.95 -5.76 -5.89
N GLU A 68 6.93 -6.38 -6.53
CA GLU A 68 8.12 -6.91 -5.90
C GLU A 68 9.16 -5.81 -5.76
N ILE A 69 9.66 -5.60 -4.54
CA ILE A 69 10.70 -4.61 -4.27
C ILE A 69 12.05 -5.26 -4.48
N CYS A 70 12.79 -4.78 -5.47
CA CYS A 70 14.01 -5.41 -5.97
C CYS A 70 15.15 -4.39 -6.10
N ALA A 71 16.39 -4.83 -5.93
CA ALA A 71 17.58 -4.05 -6.23
C ALA A 71 18.30 -4.58 -7.48
N ASP A 72 18.72 -3.66 -8.34
CA ASP A 72 19.59 -3.98 -9.47
C ASP A 72 21.04 -4.28 -9.01
N GLN A 73 21.90 -4.63 -9.96
CA GLN A 73 23.32 -4.95 -9.68
C GLN A 73 24.13 -3.79 -9.08
N LYS A 74 23.62 -2.55 -9.17
CA LYS A 74 24.23 -1.35 -8.58
C LYS A 74 23.63 -1.00 -7.22
N GLY A 75 22.64 -1.75 -6.75
CA GLY A 75 21.92 -1.51 -5.50
C GLY A 75 20.76 -0.53 -5.62
N VAL A 76 20.39 -0.09 -6.82
CA VAL A 76 19.24 0.81 -7.01
C VAL A 76 17.96 0.03 -6.80
N VAL A 77 17.09 0.51 -5.91
CA VAL A 77 15.86 -0.18 -5.52
C VAL A 77 14.68 0.30 -6.35
N ARG A 78 13.93 -0.65 -6.90
CA ARG A 78 12.77 -0.46 -7.76
C ARG A 78 11.65 -1.43 -7.38
N ALA A 79 10.41 -0.99 -7.54
CA ALA A 79 9.23 -1.84 -7.45
C ALA A 79 8.89 -2.37 -8.85
N VAL A 80 8.76 -3.69 -8.99
CA VAL A 80 8.59 -4.42 -10.27
C VAL A 80 7.32 -5.26 -10.21
N LEU A 81 6.45 -5.16 -11.23
CA LEU A 81 5.24 -5.98 -11.33
C LEU A 81 5.56 -7.30 -12.05
N LEU A 82 5.03 -8.42 -11.52
CA LEU A 82 5.06 -9.72 -12.20
C LEU A 82 3.86 -9.87 -13.14
N ASP A 83 3.93 -10.79 -14.10
CA ASP A 83 2.87 -11.16 -15.08
C ASP A 83 2.42 -10.09 -16.08
N TRP A 84 2.59 -8.80 -15.78
CA TRP A 84 2.17 -7.68 -16.63
C TRP A 84 3.34 -6.78 -17.01
N THR A 85 3.23 -6.17 -18.20
CA THR A 85 4.20 -5.20 -18.69
C THR A 85 3.89 -3.83 -18.12
N GLU A 86 4.49 -3.51 -16.97
CA GLU A 86 4.43 -2.19 -16.35
C GLU A 86 5.83 -1.64 -16.12
N GLU A 87 5.99 -0.31 -16.16
CA GLU A 87 7.27 0.31 -15.86
C GLU A 87 7.66 0.08 -14.40
N SER A 88 8.94 -0.25 -14.16
CA SER A 88 9.46 -0.35 -12.81
C SER A 88 9.42 1.03 -12.13
N ARG A 89 8.92 1.10 -10.90
CA ARG A 89 8.84 2.35 -10.14
C ARG A 89 10.10 2.55 -9.30
N PHE A 90 10.69 3.74 -9.35
CA PHE A 90 11.84 4.08 -8.51
C PHE A 90 11.45 4.12 -7.03
N VAL A 91 12.29 3.51 -6.18
CA VAL A 91 12.09 3.46 -4.72
C VAL A 91 13.23 4.21 -4.03
N ASN A 92 14.47 3.74 -4.20
CA ASN A 92 15.65 4.39 -3.62
C ASN A 92 16.89 4.22 -4.51
N ALA A 93 17.83 5.16 -4.38
CA ALA A 93 19.11 5.12 -5.05
C ALA A 93 20.04 4.00 -4.55
N THR A 94 19.90 3.59 -3.29
CA THR A 94 20.67 2.48 -2.71
C THR A 94 19.81 1.59 -1.80
N ALA A 95 20.24 0.34 -1.62
CA ALA A 95 19.60 -0.63 -0.75
C ALA A 95 19.65 -0.21 0.73
N GLU A 96 20.75 0.40 1.16
CA GLU A 96 20.93 0.90 2.53
C GLU A 96 19.94 2.04 2.82
N ALA A 97 19.81 3.00 1.90
CA ALA A 97 18.84 4.08 2.03
C ALA A 97 17.41 3.54 2.11
N PHE A 98 17.09 2.48 1.37
CA PHE A 98 15.80 1.79 1.46
C PHE A 98 15.58 1.16 2.84
N ALA A 99 16.53 0.41 3.38
CA ALA A 99 16.41 -0.22 4.70
C ALA A 99 16.27 0.82 5.83
N GLU A 100 17.03 1.91 5.77
CA GLU A 100 16.91 3.03 6.73
C GLU A 100 15.56 3.74 6.61
N SER A 101 15.05 3.89 5.38
CA SER A 101 13.74 4.49 5.11
C SER A 101 12.59 3.62 5.62
N LEU A 102 12.66 2.30 5.45
CA LEU A 102 11.70 1.36 6.05
C LEU A 102 11.69 1.44 7.58
N THR A 103 12.86 1.54 8.19
CA THR A 103 12.98 1.70 9.65
C THR A 103 12.36 3.02 10.12
N ALA A 104 12.57 4.11 9.37
CA ALA A 104 11.95 5.40 9.66
C ALA A 104 10.42 5.33 9.55
N LEU A 105 9.91 4.67 8.50
CA LEU A 105 8.48 4.47 8.28
C LEU A 105 7.84 3.65 9.41
N ASP A 106 8.46 2.54 9.83
CA ASP A 106 7.95 1.69 10.92
C ASP A 106 7.80 2.46 12.23
N GLN A 107 8.84 3.22 12.58
CA GLN A 107 8.84 4.09 13.77
C GLN A 107 7.73 5.15 13.70
N ALA A 108 7.56 5.79 12.54
CA ALA A 108 6.55 6.82 12.36
C ALA A 108 5.12 6.24 12.41
N LEU A 109 4.87 5.10 11.76
CA LEU A 109 3.57 4.43 11.77
C LEU A 109 3.16 4.01 13.19
N ALA A 110 4.11 3.51 14.00
CA ALA A 110 3.83 3.18 15.40
C ALA A 110 3.34 4.39 16.21
N VAL A 111 3.84 5.60 15.91
CA VAL A 111 3.40 6.85 16.56
C VAL A 111 2.07 7.32 15.99
N ILE A 112 1.93 7.36 14.66
CA ILE A 112 0.73 7.85 13.96
C ILE A 112 -0.49 7.00 14.34
N LEU A 113 -0.37 5.68 14.33
CA LEU A 113 -1.46 4.76 14.65
C LEU A 113 -1.68 4.60 16.16
N GLY A 114 -0.69 4.94 16.98
CA GLY A 114 -0.73 4.79 18.43
C GLY A 114 -1.26 6.01 19.20
N THR A 115 -1.59 7.10 18.51
CA THR A 115 -2.02 8.36 19.12
C THR A 115 -3.42 8.76 18.71
N GLU A 116 -4.23 9.21 19.66
CA GLU A 116 -5.52 9.88 19.38
C GLU A 116 -5.37 11.39 19.20
N VAL A 117 -4.16 11.94 19.40
CA VAL A 117 -3.89 13.38 19.33
C VAL A 117 -3.45 13.76 17.91
N PRO A 118 -4.28 14.51 17.13
CA PRO A 118 -3.99 14.78 15.72
C PRO A 118 -2.67 15.53 15.49
N GLN A 119 -2.29 16.43 16.42
CA GLN A 119 -1.03 17.18 16.32
C GLN A 119 0.20 16.27 16.46
N VAL A 120 0.10 15.19 17.25
CA VAL A 120 1.19 14.22 17.40
C VAL A 120 1.35 13.40 16.12
N ALA A 121 0.24 12.94 15.54
CA ALA A 121 0.26 12.22 14.27
C ALA A 121 0.81 13.10 13.13
N ALA A 122 0.35 14.35 13.04
CA ALA A 122 0.83 15.30 12.04
C ALA A 122 2.33 15.62 12.20
N ALA A 123 2.83 15.76 13.43
CA ALA A 123 4.25 15.98 13.68
C ALA A 123 5.09 14.75 13.28
N ALA A 124 4.64 13.53 13.62
CA ALA A 124 5.32 12.30 13.24
C ALA A 124 5.36 12.10 11.71
N TYR A 125 4.27 12.41 11.01
CA TYR A 125 4.23 12.41 9.55
C TYR A 125 5.22 13.41 8.94
N ALA A 126 5.26 14.65 9.45
CA ALA A 126 6.17 15.68 8.95
C ALA A 126 7.65 15.32 9.18
N GLU A 127 7.97 14.73 10.34
CA GLU A 127 9.32 14.24 10.64
C GLU A 127 9.70 13.07 9.73
N LEU A 128 8.79 12.13 9.48
CA LEU A 128 8.99 11.04 8.53
C LEU A 128 9.33 11.58 7.13
N GLU A 129 8.50 12.48 6.59
CA GLU A 129 8.73 13.06 5.27
C GLU A 129 10.11 13.74 5.18
N GLN A 130 10.47 14.53 6.18
CA GLN A 130 11.78 15.18 6.24
C GLN A 130 12.93 14.16 6.29
N ARG A 131 12.79 13.10 7.09
CA ARG A 131 13.81 12.06 7.22
C ARG A 131 13.99 11.29 5.92
N LEU A 132 12.91 10.88 5.25
CA LEU A 132 12.97 10.18 3.97
C LEU A 132 13.66 11.03 2.89
N ARG A 133 13.31 12.33 2.79
CA ARG A 133 13.97 13.26 1.86
C ARG A 133 15.45 13.45 2.15
N THR A 134 15.85 13.34 3.42
CA THR A 134 17.27 13.44 3.83
C THR A 134 18.04 12.18 3.48
N LEU A 135 17.44 11.01 3.67
CA LEU A 135 18.04 9.72 3.32
C LEU A 135 18.26 9.58 1.81
N ASP A 136 17.28 10.00 1.02
CA ASP A 136 17.36 9.94 -0.43
C ASP A 136 16.52 11.03 -1.11
N PRO A 137 17.14 12.17 -1.48
CA PRO A 137 16.45 13.22 -2.22
C PRO A 137 15.92 12.76 -3.58
N GLY A 138 16.61 11.83 -4.25
CA GLY A 138 16.25 11.32 -5.58
C GLY A 138 14.92 10.56 -5.58
N ALA A 139 14.58 9.93 -4.47
CA ALA A 139 13.28 9.28 -4.27
C ALA A 139 12.09 10.24 -4.39
N PHE A 140 12.31 11.55 -4.28
CA PHE A 140 11.28 12.58 -4.32
C PHE A 140 11.33 13.46 -5.58
N GLU A 141 12.20 13.16 -6.54
CA GLU A 141 12.25 13.88 -7.82
C GLU A 141 11.01 13.62 -8.69
N GLY A 142 10.42 12.42 -8.61
CA GLY A 142 9.15 12.08 -9.26
C GLY A 142 8.00 12.00 -8.26
N ARG A 143 6.81 12.48 -8.61
CA ARG A 143 5.62 12.43 -7.73
C ARG A 143 4.99 11.03 -7.66
N GLU A 144 5.32 10.17 -8.60
CA GLU A 144 4.84 8.80 -8.77
C GLU A 144 5.93 7.77 -8.38
N HIS A 145 7.05 8.24 -7.83
CA HIS A 145 8.00 7.40 -7.13
C HIS A 145 7.36 6.81 -5.86
N TRP A 146 7.93 5.72 -5.38
CA TRP A 146 7.29 4.89 -4.35
C TRP A 146 7.03 5.63 -3.02
N TRP A 147 8.02 6.36 -2.49
CA TRP A 147 7.88 7.08 -1.22
C TRP A 147 6.85 8.22 -1.26
N PRO A 148 6.82 9.09 -2.28
CA PRO A 148 5.71 10.02 -2.48
C PRO A 148 4.32 9.37 -2.46
N LEU A 149 4.16 8.19 -3.06
CA LEU A 149 2.88 7.47 -3.05
C LEU A 149 2.51 6.91 -1.67
N VAL A 150 3.48 6.35 -0.94
CA VAL A 150 3.28 5.89 0.45
C VAL A 150 2.87 7.06 1.36
N LEU A 151 3.53 8.21 1.23
CA LEU A 151 3.18 9.39 2.01
C LEU A 151 1.82 9.97 1.64
N ASP A 152 1.48 10.01 0.34
CA ASP A 152 0.15 10.41 -0.12
C ASP A 152 -0.93 9.51 0.50
N ASP A 153 -0.72 8.19 0.53
CA ASP A 153 -1.65 7.22 1.13
C ASP A 153 -1.89 7.45 2.63
N ILE A 154 -0.80 7.56 3.42
CA ILE A 154 -0.88 7.82 4.87
C ILE A 154 -1.63 9.12 5.14
N ARG A 155 -1.30 10.18 4.38
CA ARG A 155 -1.92 11.48 4.53
C ARG A 155 -3.41 11.42 4.17
N ASP A 156 -3.73 10.83 3.03
CA ASP A 156 -5.08 10.84 2.50
C ASP A 156 -6.01 10.07 3.45
N THR A 157 -5.64 8.84 3.84
CA THR A 157 -6.39 8.00 4.80
C THR A 157 -6.53 8.62 6.20
N ALA A 158 -5.57 9.44 6.63
CA ALA A 158 -5.67 10.18 7.89
C ALA A 158 -6.53 11.44 7.83
N SER A 159 -6.82 11.95 6.63
CA SER A 159 -7.36 13.30 6.45
C SER A 159 -8.82 13.36 6.03
N ALA A 160 -9.39 12.24 5.61
CA ALA A 160 -10.79 12.12 5.24
C ALA A 160 -11.29 10.72 5.57
N GLU A 161 -12.49 10.65 6.12
CA GLU A 161 -13.22 9.38 6.20
C GLU A 161 -14.01 9.22 4.90
N TRP A 162 -13.79 8.12 4.19
CA TRP A 162 -14.62 7.75 3.03
C TRP A 162 -15.04 6.30 3.10
N PHE A 163 -16.08 6.00 2.33
CA PHE A 163 -16.81 4.75 2.40
C PHE A 163 -16.69 3.94 1.12
N THR A 164 -16.86 2.63 1.29
CA THR A 164 -17.19 1.71 0.20
C THR A 164 -18.53 1.03 0.51
N ALA A 165 -19.21 0.58 -0.53
CA ALA A 165 -20.45 -0.18 -0.47
C ALA A 165 -20.33 -1.44 -1.35
N PHE A 166 -20.58 -2.62 -0.77
CA PHE A 166 -20.68 -3.86 -1.52
C PHE A 166 -22.16 -4.26 -1.59
N GLU A 167 -22.68 -4.49 -2.80
CA GLU A 167 -23.94 -5.21 -2.99
C GLU A 167 -23.63 -6.70 -3.07
N ILE A 168 -24.21 -7.49 -2.16
CA ILE A 168 -24.01 -8.93 -2.07
C ILE A 168 -25.33 -9.70 -2.16
N LEU A 169 -25.27 -10.96 -2.58
CA LEU A 169 -26.34 -11.94 -2.39
C LEU A 169 -26.14 -12.67 -1.08
N ASN A 170 -27.11 -12.57 -0.17
CA ASN A 170 -27.09 -13.33 1.07
C ASN A 170 -27.48 -14.81 0.85
N ASP A 171 -27.44 -15.61 1.91
CA ASP A 171 -27.76 -17.06 1.86
C ASP A 171 -29.21 -17.36 1.44
N GLN A 172 -30.10 -16.36 1.49
CA GLN A 172 -31.50 -16.46 1.06
C GLN A 172 -31.68 -16.04 -0.41
N GLY A 173 -30.60 -15.65 -1.10
CA GLY A 173 -30.63 -15.14 -2.47
C GLY A 173 -31.15 -13.69 -2.58
N GLU A 174 -31.21 -12.96 -1.46
CA GLU A 174 -31.65 -11.57 -1.44
C GLU A 174 -30.46 -10.62 -1.55
N LYS A 175 -30.67 -9.49 -2.22
CA LYS A 175 -29.67 -8.43 -2.35
C LYS A 175 -29.56 -7.64 -1.05
N GLN A 176 -28.33 -7.46 -0.60
CA GLN A 176 -28.01 -6.64 0.57
C GLN A 176 -26.87 -5.68 0.23
N ILE A 177 -27.01 -4.41 0.62
CA ILE A 177 -25.93 -3.43 0.54
C ILE A 177 -25.29 -3.32 1.91
N VAL A 178 -23.97 -3.41 1.93
CA VAL A 178 -23.16 -3.30 3.14
C VAL A 178 -22.12 -2.22 2.95
N THR A 179 -22.00 -1.30 3.89
CA THR A 179 -21.03 -0.19 3.83
C THR A 179 -19.96 -0.30 4.91
N GLN A 180 -18.83 0.37 4.69
CA GLN A 180 -17.74 0.47 5.63
C GLN A 180 -16.89 1.72 5.35
N ALA A 181 -16.49 2.43 6.40
CA ALA A 181 -15.47 3.47 6.34
C ALA A 181 -14.06 2.88 6.40
N GLY A 182 -13.09 3.60 5.83
CA GLY A 182 -11.66 3.30 5.99
C GLY A 182 -11.15 3.50 7.42
N ASP A 183 -9.84 3.36 7.58
CA ASP A 183 -9.09 3.76 8.78
C ASP A 183 -7.71 4.28 8.32
N ILE A 184 -6.90 4.81 9.24
CA ILE A 184 -5.57 5.30 8.89
C ILE A 184 -4.71 4.14 8.35
N GLY A 185 -4.24 4.24 7.11
CA GLY A 185 -3.48 3.19 6.44
C GLY A 185 -4.27 1.91 6.17
N VAL A 186 -5.61 1.96 6.16
CA VAL A 186 -6.48 0.83 5.78
C VAL A 186 -7.64 1.33 4.92
N HIS A 187 -7.74 0.80 3.69
CA HIS A 187 -8.77 1.26 2.76
C HIS A 187 -10.13 0.63 3.09
N PRO A 188 -11.26 1.35 2.86
CA PRO A 188 -12.59 0.84 3.18
C PRO A 188 -12.91 -0.48 2.47
N GLU A 189 -12.41 -0.69 1.25
CA GLU A 189 -12.57 -1.91 0.46
C GLU A 189 -11.96 -3.12 1.16
N GLU A 190 -10.74 -2.97 1.66
CA GLU A 190 -10.03 -4.02 2.40
C GLU A 190 -10.75 -4.34 3.70
N ARG A 191 -11.15 -3.30 4.44
CA ARG A 191 -11.82 -3.43 5.74
C ARG A 191 -13.20 -4.07 5.59
N LEU A 192 -13.98 -3.68 4.58
CA LEU A 192 -15.27 -4.28 4.31
C LEU A 192 -15.11 -5.73 3.87
N TRP A 193 -14.20 -6.01 2.95
CA TRP A 193 -14.01 -7.36 2.46
C TRP A 193 -13.51 -8.31 3.53
N ALA A 194 -12.59 -7.89 4.39
CA ALA A 194 -12.17 -8.66 5.55
C ALA A 194 -13.37 -9.03 6.46
N ARG A 195 -14.26 -8.06 6.73
CA ARG A 195 -15.47 -8.30 7.51
C ARG A 195 -16.45 -9.25 6.83
N LEU A 196 -16.67 -9.11 5.52
CA LEU A 196 -17.57 -9.98 4.75
C LEU A 196 -17.04 -11.41 4.67
N ARG A 197 -15.73 -11.60 4.41
CA ARG A 197 -15.10 -12.92 4.45
C ARG A 197 -15.19 -13.58 5.81
N ALA A 198 -14.97 -12.83 6.90
CA ALA A 198 -15.13 -13.34 8.25
C ALA A 198 -16.58 -13.77 8.56
N ALA A 199 -17.55 -13.15 7.88
CA ALA A 199 -18.97 -13.54 7.93
C ALA A 199 -19.34 -14.68 6.95
N GLY A 200 -18.38 -15.24 6.21
CA GLY A 200 -18.58 -16.37 5.31
C GLY A 200 -18.99 -16.02 3.88
N VAL A 201 -19.08 -14.73 3.54
CA VAL A 201 -19.42 -14.28 2.17
C VAL A 201 -18.32 -14.70 1.19
N GLN A 202 -18.71 -15.43 0.16
CA GLN A 202 -17.82 -15.86 -0.92
C GLN A 202 -17.69 -14.78 -2.01
N PRO A 203 -16.58 -14.76 -2.77
CA PRO A 203 -16.38 -13.75 -3.81
C PRO A 203 -17.50 -13.68 -4.85
N GLU A 204 -18.06 -14.82 -5.22
CA GLU A 204 -19.13 -14.93 -6.23
C GLU A 204 -20.47 -14.35 -5.74
N GLN A 205 -20.60 -14.11 -4.44
CA GLN A 205 -21.78 -13.45 -3.87
C GLN A 205 -21.71 -11.93 -4.03
N VAL A 206 -20.57 -11.34 -4.38
CA VAL A 206 -20.42 -9.89 -4.56
C VAL A 206 -20.87 -9.51 -5.98
N LEU A 207 -21.92 -8.70 -6.07
CA LEU A 207 -22.51 -8.26 -7.34
C LEU A 207 -21.97 -6.92 -7.82
N ARG A 208 -21.72 -5.99 -6.87
CA ARG A 208 -21.25 -4.65 -7.15
C ARG A 208 -20.38 -4.13 -6.01
N VAL A 209 -19.32 -3.42 -6.37
CA VAL A 209 -18.53 -2.61 -5.44
C VAL A 209 -18.64 -1.15 -5.87
N HIS A 210 -19.03 -0.29 -4.94
CA HIS A 210 -19.14 1.14 -5.15
C HIS A 210 -18.29 1.89 -4.12
N THR A 211 -17.32 2.67 -4.59
CA THR A 211 -16.39 3.42 -3.74
C THR A 211 -16.62 4.93 -3.89
N GLU A 212 -16.35 5.71 -2.85
CA GLU A 212 -16.44 7.18 -3.00
C GLU A 212 -15.29 7.73 -3.87
N LEU A 213 -14.07 7.29 -3.63
CA LEU A 213 -12.93 7.51 -4.52
C LEU A 213 -12.72 6.28 -5.40
N GLU A 214 -12.30 6.48 -6.64
CA GLU A 214 -11.84 5.38 -7.49
C GLU A 214 -10.83 4.49 -6.75
N ALA A 215 -11.01 3.16 -6.87
CA ALA A 215 -10.18 2.18 -6.16
C ALA A 215 -8.69 2.40 -6.45
N CYS A 216 -7.89 2.48 -5.39
CA CYS A 216 -6.50 2.93 -5.50
C CYS A 216 -5.60 1.96 -6.29
N PHE A 217 -4.50 2.50 -6.83
CA PHE A 217 -3.35 1.75 -7.32
C PHE A 217 -2.08 2.22 -6.58
N LEU A 218 -2.12 2.18 -5.25
CA LEU A 218 -1.04 2.67 -4.37
C LEU A 218 -0.30 1.52 -3.67
N PRO A 219 1.01 1.71 -3.37
CA PRO A 219 1.79 0.76 -2.57
C PRO A 219 1.07 0.33 -1.29
N GLY A 220 1.09 -0.96 -1.00
CA GLY A 220 0.49 -1.55 0.19
C GLY A 220 -0.95 -2.04 0.03
N HIS A 221 -1.70 -1.45 -0.91
CA HIS A 221 -3.15 -1.64 -1.03
C HIS A 221 -3.59 -2.21 -2.39
N TYR A 222 -3.25 -1.51 -3.48
CA TYR A 222 -3.63 -1.89 -4.86
C TYR A 222 -5.09 -2.36 -5.02
N CYS A 223 -6.03 -1.59 -4.46
CA CYS A 223 -7.46 -1.92 -4.45
C CYS A 223 -8.01 -2.26 -5.84
N SER A 224 -7.65 -1.50 -6.87
CA SER A 224 -8.11 -1.78 -8.23
C SER A 224 -7.65 -3.16 -8.74
N LEU A 225 -6.43 -3.59 -8.41
CA LEU A 225 -5.92 -4.91 -8.81
C LEU A 225 -6.67 -6.04 -8.12
N TRP A 226 -6.68 -6.05 -6.79
CA TRP A 226 -7.24 -7.20 -6.07
C TRP A 226 -8.76 -7.26 -6.20
N LEU A 227 -9.46 -6.12 -6.31
CA LEU A 227 -10.90 -6.12 -6.60
C LEU A 227 -11.20 -6.77 -7.95
N GLY A 228 -10.42 -6.44 -8.98
CA GLY A 228 -10.57 -7.05 -10.31
C GLY A 228 -10.23 -8.55 -10.32
N GLN A 229 -9.26 -8.98 -9.51
CA GLN A 229 -8.87 -10.39 -9.40
C GLN A 229 -9.87 -11.22 -8.57
N VAL A 230 -10.38 -10.67 -7.48
CA VAL A 230 -11.25 -11.37 -6.52
C VAL A 230 -12.71 -11.33 -6.97
N PHE A 231 -13.15 -10.23 -7.58
CA PHE A 231 -14.54 -10.03 -8.02
C PHE A 231 -14.63 -9.74 -9.53
N PRO A 232 -14.16 -10.65 -10.40
CA PRO A 232 -14.07 -10.40 -11.84
C PRO A 232 -15.43 -10.11 -12.51
N GLU A 233 -16.52 -10.64 -11.94
CA GLU A 233 -17.89 -10.46 -12.45
C GLU A 233 -18.64 -9.30 -11.79
N ALA A 234 -18.09 -8.69 -10.73
CA ALA A 234 -18.77 -7.62 -10.02
C ALA A 234 -18.65 -6.29 -10.78
N GLN A 235 -19.72 -5.50 -10.75
CA GLN A 235 -19.65 -4.14 -11.29
C GLN A 235 -18.83 -3.24 -10.36
N LEU A 236 -17.73 -2.66 -10.83
CA LEU A 236 -16.96 -1.66 -10.10
C LEU A 236 -17.40 -0.25 -10.52
N THR A 237 -17.71 0.61 -9.55
CA THR A 237 -18.13 2.01 -9.79
C THR A 237 -17.57 2.93 -8.71
N HIS A 238 -17.42 4.22 -9.01
CA HIS A 238 -16.96 5.22 -8.05
C HIS A 238 -17.69 6.56 -8.19
N ASN A 239 -17.62 7.42 -7.17
CA ASN A 239 -18.16 8.79 -7.26
C ASN A 239 -17.15 9.78 -7.85
N PHE A 240 -15.91 9.76 -7.36
CA PHE A 240 -14.86 10.71 -7.74
C PHE A 240 -13.64 9.98 -8.31
N PRO A 241 -12.95 10.57 -9.30
CA PRO A 241 -11.71 10.00 -9.81
C PRO A 241 -10.64 10.03 -8.72
N TYR A 242 -9.73 9.08 -8.74
CA TYR A 242 -8.52 9.10 -7.92
C TYR A 242 -7.30 8.85 -8.80
N GLY A 243 -7.43 7.97 -9.80
CA GLY A 243 -6.48 7.77 -10.90
C GLY A 243 -5.06 7.42 -10.46
N GLU A 244 -4.13 7.50 -11.42
CA GLU A 244 -2.75 7.07 -11.24
C GLU A 244 -1.77 8.24 -11.00
N THR A 245 -2.17 9.49 -11.26
CA THR A 245 -1.29 10.66 -11.11
C THR A 245 -1.52 11.42 -9.81
N ALA A 246 -0.51 12.15 -9.35
CA ALA A 246 -0.68 13.00 -8.17
C ALA A 246 -1.79 14.04 -8.34
N GLU A 247 -1.99 14.56 -9.55
CA GLU A 247 -3.07 15.50 -9.84
C GLU A 247 -4.45 14.86 -9.73
N SER A 248 -4.66 13.66 -10.28
CA SER A 248 -5.96 12.98 -10.18
C SER A 248 -6.31 12.64 -8.73
N ARG A 249 -5.32 12.24 -7.93
CA ARG A 249 -5.54 11.94 -6.50
C ARG A 249 -5.92 13.20 -5.73
N ALA A 250 -5.18 14.29 -5.92
CA ALA A 250 -5.48 15.57 -5.28
C ALA A 250 -6.87 16.12 -5.70
N GLU A 251 -7.24 15.92 -6.96
CA GLU A 251 -8.58 16.25 -7.47
C GLU A 251 -9.67 15.46 -6.74
N GLY A 252 -9.53 14.13 -6.68
CA GLY A 252 -10.46 13.23 -6.01
C GLY A 252 -10.69 13.60 -4.55
N ILE A 253 -9.60 13.76 -3.79
CA ILE A 253 -9.66 14.15 -2.37
C ILE A 253 -10.36 15.49 -2.19
N ARG A 254 -10.11 16.45 -3.08
CA ARG A 254 -10.77 17.75 -3.01
C ARG A 254 -12.28 17.61 -3.24
N GLN A 255 -12.70 16.90 -4.28
CA GLN A 255 -14.12 16.68 -4.58
C GLN A 255 -14.83 15.92 -3.45
N LEU A 256 -14.19 14.90 -2.88
CA LEU A 256 -14.70 14.16 -1.73
C LEU A 256 -14.97 15.09 -0.54
N ARG A 257 -14.01 15.94 -0.17
CA ARG A 257 -14.16 16.90 0.93
C ARG A 257 -15.25 17.94 0.66
N GLU A 258 -15.33 18.44 -0.58
CA GLU A 258 -16.38 19.38 -0.99
C GLU A 258 -17.77 18.75 -0.91
N ALA A 259 -17.91 17.47 -1.28
CA ALA A 259 -19.17 16.73 -1.19
C ALA A 259 -19.56 16.45 0.28
N ALA A 260 -18.60 16.06 1.13
CA ALA A 260 -18.83 15.84 2.56
C ALA A 260 -19.29 17.13 3.27
N ALA A 261 -18.77 18.29 2.88
CA ALA A 261 -19.20 19.58 3.42
C ALA A 261 -20.62 20.01 2.99
N GLN A 262 -21.17 19.42 1.92
CA GLN A 262 -22.48 19.76 1.36
C GLN A 262 -23.62 18.86 1.85
N GLN A 263 -23.31 17.71 2.46
CA GLN A 263 -24.33 16.83 3.04
C GLN A 263 -24.84 17.41 4.37
N PRO A 264 -26.14 17.74 4.50
CA PRO A 264 -26.70 18.16 5.79
C PRO A 264 -26.69 16.96 6.77
N GLN A 265 -26.26 17.23 8.01
CA GLN A 265 -26.28 16.28 9.15
C GLN A 265 -27.65 15.64 9.37
#